data_AF-A0A2L2Z1Y8-F1
#
_entry.id   AF-A0A2L2Z1Y8-F1
#
_cell.length_a   1.000
_cell.length_b   1.000
_cell.length_c   1.000
_cell.angle_alpha   90.00
_cell.angle_beta   90.00
_cell.angle_gamma   90.00
#
_symmetry.space_group_name_H-M   'P 1'
#
loop_
_entity.id
_entity.type
_entity.pdbx_description
1 polymer ?
#
loop_
_entity_poly.entity_id
_entity_poly.type
_entity_poly.pdbx_seq_one_letter_code
_entity_poly.pdbx_strand_id
1 'polypeptide(L)' 'RHEVQCYRCQGFGHTQSKCTDEPACMKCAGAHYTYKCTKPLNEPPSCVNCKNDHPACFTGCPARPKRKLAPR' A
#
# COMPACT_ATOMS: atom_id res chain seq x y z
N ARG A 1 2.86 18.21 1.02
CA ARG A 1 2.13 17.66 -0.15
C ARG A 1 1.64 16.26 0.24
N HIS A 2 0.36 15.94 0.04
CA HIS A 2 -0.28 14.75 0.62
C HIS A 2 0.42 13.44 0.26
N GLU A 3 0.73 12.63 1.27
CA GLU A 3 1.12 11.22 1.15
C GLU A 3 -0.12 10.39 0.77
N VAL A 4 -0.61 10.59 -0.46
CA VAL A 4 -1.77 9.85 -0.96
C VAL A 4 -1.33 8.41 -1.22
N GLN A 5 -1.97 7.46 -0.56
CA GLN A 5 -1.85 6.04 -0.87
C GLN A 5 -2.91 5.66 -1.89
N CYS A 6 -2.49 5.00 -2.96
CA CYS A 6 -3.38 4.51 -4.00
C CYS A 6 -4.11 3.24 -3.51
N TYR A 7 -5.44 3.25 -3.43
CA TYR A 7 -6.19 2.06 -3.05
C TYR A 7 -6.20 0.94 -4.11
N ARG A 8 -5.77 1.24 -5.35
CA ARG A 8 -5.63 0.24 -6.43
C ARG A 8 -4.32 -0.53 -6.27
N CYS A 9 -3.17 0.11 -6.44
CA CYS A 9 -1.86 -0.57 -6.40
C CYS A 9 -1.13 -0.48 -5.04
N GLN A 10 -1.71 0.18 -4.04
CA GLN A 10 -1.11 0.42 -2.72
C GLN A 10 0.19 1.26 -2.72
N GLY A 11 0.59 1.79 -3.88
CA GLY A 11 1.69 2.73 -4.03
C GLY A 11 1.39 4.12 -3.47
N PHE A 12 2.40 4.97 -3.43
CA PHE A 12 2.31 6.32 -2.86
C PHE A 12 2.42 7.41 -3.92
N GLY A 13 1.85 8.58 -3.65
CA GLY A 13 1.99 9.79 -4.48
C GLY A 13 0.92 9.98 -5.55
N HIS A 14 -0.05 9.08 -5.66
CA HIS A 14 -1.15 9.17 -6.62
C HIS A 14 -2.45 8.56 -6.07
N THR A 15 -3.60 8.95 -6.64
CA THR A 15 -4.92 8.41 -6.29
C THR A 15 -5.29 7.23 -7.18
N GLN A 16 -6.25 6.41 -6.75
CA GLN A 16 -6.81 5.30 -7.53
C GLN A 16 -7.30 5.74 -8.92
N SER A 17 -7.92 6.92 -9.04
CA SER A 17 -8.44 7.44 -10.31
C SER A 17 -7.36 7.71 -11.36
N LYS A 18 -6.12 7.96 -10.93
CA LYS A 18 -4.97 8.22 -11.81
C LYS A 18 -4.02 7.03 -11.90
N CYS A 19 -4.39 5.89 -11.32
CA CYS A 19 -3.55 4.70 -11.27
C CYS A 19 -3.81 3.81 -12.49
N THR A 20 -2.77 3.55 -13.27
CA THR A 20 -2.77 2.65 -14.42
C THR A 20 -2.25 1.25 -14.08
N ASP A 21 -1.65 1.08 -12.90
CA ASP A 21 -1.09 -0.19 -12.44
C ASP A 21 -2.15 -1.24 -12.09
N GLU A 22 -1.71 -2.50 -12.00
CA GLU A 22 -2.53 -3.60 -11.54
C GLU A 22 -2.97 -3.42 -10.07
N PRO A 23 -4.15 -3.93 -9.71
CA PRO A 23 -4.61 -3.90 -8.33
C PRO A 23 -3.70 -4.76 -7.46
N ALA A 24 -3.25 -4.23 -6.33
CA ALA A 24 -2.45 -4.93 -5.35
C ALA A 24 -3.18 -5.00 -4.01
N CYS A 25 -3.13 -6.17 -3.38
CA CYS A 25 -3.78 -6.40 -2.11
C CYS A 25 -2.98 -5.73 -0.99
N MET A 26 -3.64 -4.88 -0.20
CA MET A 26 -3.06 -4.25 0.98
C MET A 26 -2.56 -5.26 2.01
N LYS A 27 -3.20 -6.43 2.07
CA LYS A 27 -2.92 -7.47 3.07
C LYS A 27 -1.84 -8.43 2.62
N CYS A 28 -1.76 -8.81 1.34
CA CYS A 28 -0.89 -9.90 0.92
C CYS A 28 -0.02 -9.61 -0.29
N ALA A 29 0.00 -8.36 -0.78
CA ALA A 29 0.72 -7.95 -1.99
C ALA A 29 0.35 -8.72 -3.28
N GLY A 30 -0.72 -9.52 -3.27
CA GLY A 30 -1.20 -10.23 -4.46
C GLY A 30 -1.85 -9.30 -5.48
N ALA A 31 -1.88 -9.71 -6.76
CA ALA A 31 -2.45 -8.97 -7.89
C ALA A 31 -4.01 -8.98 -7.89
N HIS A 32 -4.61 -8.53 -6.80
CA HIS A 32 -6.06 -8.42 -6.63
C HIS A 32 -6.41 -7.32 -5.64
N TYR A 33 -7.67 -6.86 -5.67
CA TYR A 33 -8.16 -5.92 -4.67
C TYR A 33 -8.30 -6.55 -3.29
N THR A 34 -8.06 -5.78 -2.23
CA THR A 34 -8.17 -6.25 -0.84
C THR A 34 -9.52 -6.90 -0.50
N TYR A 35 -10.63 -6.46 -1.11
CA TYR A 35 -11.95 -7.05 -0.90
C TYR A 35 -12.13 -8.42 -1.57
N LYS A 36 -11.32 -8.76 -2.58
CA LYS A 36 -11.25 -10.09 -3.19
C LYS A 36 -10.20 -10.99 -2.53
N CYS A 37 -9.53 -10.51 -1.48
CA CYS A 37 -8.48 -11.27 -0.83
C CYS A 37 -9.07 -12.42 -0.02
N THR A 38 -8.68 -13.64 -0.37
CA THR A 38 -9.05 -14.87 0.33
C THR A 38 -8.04 -15.27 1.41
N LYS A 39 -6.97 -14.49 1.61
CA LYS A 39 -5.99 -14.80 2.66
C LYS A 39 -6.68 -14.84 4.04
N PRO A 40 -6.47 -15.90 4.82
CA PRO A 40 -6.97 -15.97 6.19
C PRO A 40 -6.30 -14.92 7.06
N LEU A 41 -7.02 -14.42 8.07
CA LEU A 41 -6.50 -13.42 9.01
C LEU A 41 -5.29 -13.92 9.82
N ASN A 42 -5.11 -15.24 9.91
CA ASN A 42 -4.01 -15.90 10.62
C ASN A 42 -2.69 -15.89 9.84
N GLU A 43 -2.71 -15.59 8.54
CA GLU A 43 -1.46 -15.48 7.79
C GLU A 43 -0.85 -14.08 7.95
N PRO A 44 0.49 -13.99 8.05
CA PRO A 44 1.15 -12.71 8.13
C PRO A 44 0.85 -11.90 6.86
N PRO A 45 0.48 -10.62 7.02
CA PRO A 45 0.25 -9.74 5.89
C PRO A 45 1.58 -9.41 5.21
N SER A 46 1.58 -9.23 3.90
CA SER A 46 2.77 -8.83 3.14
C SER A 46 2.56 -7.47 2.49
N CYS A 47 3.55 -6.59 2.66
CA CYS A 47 3.53 -5.25 2.10
C CYS A 47 4.01 -5.27 0.65
N VAL A 48 3.21 -4.76 -0.29
CA VAL A 48 3.64 -4.67 -1.70
C VAL A 48 4.83 -3.72 -1.92
N ASN A 49 5.01 -2.73 -1.05
CA ASN A 49 6.04 -1.69 -1.22
C ASN A 49 7.40 -2.08 -0.64
N CYS A 50 7.44 -2.82 0.47
CA CYS A 50 8.69 -3.20 1.16
C CYS A 50 8.87 -4.71 1.37
N LYS A 51 7.86 -5.52 1.00
CA LYS A 51 7.84 -6.99 1.12
C LYS A 51 7.99 -7.56 2.53
N ASN A 52 7.85 -6.72 3.57
CA ASN A 52 7.86 -7.14 4.96
C ASN A 52 6.48 -7.67 5.42
N ASP A 53 6.49 -8.37 6.56
CA ASP A 53 5.33 -8.96 7.25
C ASP A 53 4.41 -7.92 7.94
N HIS A 54 3.94 -6.92 7.18
CA HIS A 54 2.96 -5.95 7.61
C HIS A 54 2.07 -5.52 6.44
N PRO A 55 0.84 -5.01 6.67
CA PRO A 55 0.01 -4.53 5.58
C PRO A 55 0.60 -3.27 4.93
N ALA A 56 0.23 -3.01 3.67
CA ALA A 56 0.74 -1.85 2.93
C ALA A 56 0.27 -0.49 3.52
N CYS A 57 -0.81 -0.47 4.32
CA CYS A 57 -1.27 0.73 5.02
C CYS A 57 -0.46 1.08 6.27
N PHE A 58 0.48 0.22 6.68
CA PHE A 58 1.25 0.40 7.89
C PHE A 58 2.02 1.73 7.86
N THR A 59 1.80 2.57 8.88
CA THR A 59 2.41 3.92 8.99
C THR A 59 3.91 3.86 9.21
N GLY A 60 4.40 2.80 9.87
CA GLY A 60 5.82 2.53 10.08
C GLY A 60 6.52 1.84 8.90
N CYS A 61 5.85 1.67 7.76
CA CYS A 61 6.46 1.02 6.60
C CYS A 61 7.69 1.82 6.14
N PRO A 62 8.87 1.20 5.97
CA PRO A 62 10.09 1.90 5.56
C PRO A 62 9.99 2.47 4.12
N ALA A 63 9.14 1.86 3.29
CA ALA A 63 8.88 2.34 1.93
C ALA A 63 7.85 3.48 1.87
N ARG A 64 7.16 3.79 2.98
CA ARG A 64 6.23 4.93 3.03
C ARG A 64 7.04 6.22 2.92
N PRO A 65 6.79 7.06 1.91
CA PRO A 65 7.55 8.29 1.74
C PRO A 65 7.29 9.18 2.95
N LYS A 66 8.35 9.43 3.73
CA LYS A 66 8.27 10.36 4.85
C LYS A 66 7.86 11.72 4.28
N ARG A 67 6.82 12.33 4.84
CA ARG A 67 6.60 13.77 4.73
C ARG A 67 7.93 14.48 4.94
N LYS A 68 8.55 14.94 3.84
CA LYS A 68 9.49 16.04 3.94
C LYS A 68 8.60 17.19 4.40
N LEU A 69 8.68 17.56 5.69
CA LEU A 69 8.26 18.89 6.09
C LEU A 69 9.04 19.81 5.14
N ALA A 70 8.36 20.33 4.12
CA ALA A 70 8.89 21.46 3.41
C ALA A 70 9.06 22.55 4.48
N PRO A 71 10.25 23.12 4.66
CA PRO A 71 10.37 24.29 5.52
C PRO A 71 9.37 25.33 5.03
N ARG A 72 8.65 25.93 5.99
CA ARG A 72 7.65 26.97 5.72
C ARG A 72 8.32 28.18 5.10
#